data_AF-A0A3C1JPX5-F1
#
_entry.id   AF-A0A3C1JPX5-F1
#
_cell.length_a   1.000
_cell.length_b   1.000
_cell.length_c   1.000
_cell.angle_alpha   90.00
_cell.angle_beta   90.00
_cell.angle_gamma   90.00
#
_symmetry.space_group_name_H-M   'P 1'
#
loop_
_entity.id
_entity.type
_entity.pdbx_description
1 polymer ?
#
loop_
_entity_poly.entity_id
_entity_poly.type
_entity_poly.pdbx_seq_one_letter_code
_entity_poly.pdbx_strand_id
1 'polypeptide(L)'
;MVVPRFGIHHRGTDGLYGLLSKWVAAMNEWSSSLWEAESFEAVGALTGLHLPSSDPAAPAGQRMLSLRDFERGYPEAFWREVMVPEARRAIAQADGYPWRVLPSVGTGRRPQGGDPVGVADFRRLLDAIKEGGVRQVVYHNYAHLTSGEWAMLSEISGTAWRPGSGTQSGYEPPDL
;
A
#
# COMPACT_ATOMS: atom_id res chain seq x y z
N MET A 1 -1.61 4.79 -21.53
CA MET A 1 -2.31 4.44 -20.26
C MET A 1 -1.26 3.87 -19.32
N VAL A 2 -1.22 4.33 -18.08
CA VAL A 2 -0.30 3.86 -17.04
C VAL A 2 -1.09 3.04 -16.04
N VAL A 3 -0.61 1.84 -15.72
CA VAL A 3 -1.25 0.91 -14.78
C VAL A 3 -0.28 0.66 -13.64
N PRO A 4 -0.10 1.64 -12.73
CA PRO A 4 0.82 1.45 -11.61
C PRO A 4 0.25 0.43 -10.62
N ARG A 5 1.11 -0.30 -9.92
CA ARG A 5 0.69 -1.15 -8.81
C ARG A 5 0.85 -0.38 -7.51
N PHE A 6 -0.25 -0.18 -6.79
CA PHE A 6 -0.26 0.40 -5.44
C PHE A 6 -0.45 -0.74 -4.44
N GLY A 7 0.63 -1.47 -4.15
CA GLY A 7 0.66 -2.56 -3.18
C GLY A 7 1.47 -2.18 -1.95
N ILE A 8 0.93 -2.42 -0.76
CA ILE A 8 1.62 -2.08 0.51
C ILE A 8 2.00 -3.30 1.35
N HIS A 9 1.69 -4.53 0.91
CA HIS A 9 1.92 -5.76 1.67
C HIS A 9 3.27 -5.81 2.39
N HIS A 10 3.23 -6.16 3.68
CA HIS A 10 4.42 -6.46 4.45
C HIS A 10 4.86 -7.92 4.24
N ARG A 11 6.16 -8.23 4.38
CA ARG A 11 6.79 -9.56 4.20
C ARG A 11 6.59 -10.26 2.82
N GLY A 12 5.81 -9.67 1.91
CA GLY A 12 5.57 -10.14 0.55
C GLY A 12 6.67 -9.76 -0.45
N THR A 13 6.56 -10.21 -1.70
CA THR A 13 7.58 -9.99 -2.75
C THR A 13 7.38 -8.74 -3.60
N ASP A 14 6.22 -8.08 -3.56
CA ASP A 14 5.89 -6.97 -4.47
C ASP A 14 5.16 -5.77 -3.79
N GLY A 15 4.99 -5.81 -2.47
CA GLY A 15 4.43 -4.70 -1.70
C GLY A 15 5.52 -3.71 -1.30
N LEU A 16 5.21 -2.42 -1.27
CA LEU A 16 6.17 -1.36 -0.94
C LEU A 16 6.94 -1.63 0.36
N TYR A 17 6.21 -1.96 1.45
CA TYR A 17 6.82 -2.30 2.73
C TYR A 17 7.70 -3.55 2.65
N GLY A 18 7.17 -4.65 2.09
CA GLY A 18 7.92 -5.90 1.95
C GLY A 18 9.16 -5.78 1.06
N LEU A 19 9.11 -4.96 0.01
CA LEU A 19 10.24 -4.73 -0.88
C LEU A 19 11.34 -3.93 -0.18
N LEU A 20 10.97 -2.81 0.45
CA LEU A 20 11.94 -1.94 1.13
C LEU A 20 12.58 -2.65 2.33
N SER A 21 11.82 -3.40 3.12
CA SER A 21 12.39 -4.16 4.25
C SER A 21 13.38 -5.22 3.78
N LYS A 22 13.11 -5.90 2.65
CA LYS A 22 14.05 -6.86 2.04
C LYS A 22 15.31 -6.19 1.51
N TRP A 23 15.19 -5.01 0.90
CA TRP A 23 16.35 -4.27 0.41
C TRP A 23 17.24 -3.81 1.55
N VAL A 24 16.66 -3.29 2.64
CA VAL A 24 17.43 -2.93 3.85
C VAL A 24 18.10 -4.15 4.46
N ALA A 25 17.38 -5.27 4.58
CA ALA A 25 17.96 -6.52 5.10
C ALA A 25 19.13 -7.01 4.25
N ALA A 26 18.98 -6.97 2.92
CA ALA A 26 20.06 -7.33 1.99
C ALA A 26 21.27 -6.39 2.12
N MET A 27 21.04 -5.07 2.27
CA MET A 27 22.13 -4.10 2.47
C MET A 27 22.89 -4.36 3.78
N ASN A 28 22.19 -4.69 4.88
CA ASN A 28 22.81 -5.08 6.15
C ASN A 28 23.62 -6.37 6.02
N GLU A 29 23.16 -7.34 5.22
CA GLU A 29 23.87 -8.60 5.00
C GLU A 29 25.12 -8.42 4.13
N TRP A 30 25.03 -7.61 3.07
CA TRP A 30 26.12 -7.43 2.11
C TRP A 30 27.22 -6.49 2.60
N SER A 31 26.89 -5.59 3.53
CA SER A 31 27.83 -4.60 4.04
C SER A 31 28.07 -4.77 5.53
N SER A 32 29.21 -5.37 5.89
CA SER A 32 29.63 -5.53 7.27
C SER A 32 30.00 -4.21 7.98
N SER A 33 30.11 -3.11 7.23
CA SER A 33 30.48 -1.79 7.77
C SER A 33 29.30 -0.83 7.96
N LEU A 34 28.11 -1.13 7.41
CA LEU A 34 26.95 -0.27 7.56
C LEU A 34 26.15 -0.66 8.80
N TRP A 35 25.76 0.34 9.59
CA TRP A 35 24.71 0.18 10.59
C TRP A 35 23.34 0.18 9.92
N GLU A 36 22.34 -0.38 10.61
CA GLU A 36 20.99 -0.52 10.06
C GLU A 36 20.41 0.80 9.53
N ALA A 37 20.57 1.89 10.30
CA ALA A 37 20.16 3.23 9.89
C ALA A 37 20.84 3.72 8.60
N GLU A 38 22.12 3.37 8.40
CA GLU A 38 22.85 3.75 7.19
C GLU A 38 22.39 2.91 5.99
N SER A 39 21.98 1.66 6.20
CA SER A 39 21.31 0.87 5.17
C SER A 39 19.96 1.45 4.75
N PHE A 40 19.19 2.02 5.68
CA PHE A 40 17.98 2.77 5.35
C PHE A 40 18.28 4.00 4.50
N GLU A 41 19.32 4.78 4.85
CA GLU A 41 19.73 5.93 4.04
C GLU A 41 20.22 5.51 2.64
N ALA A 42 20.98 4.41 2.54
CA ALA A 42 21.41 3.87 1.26
C ALA A 42 20.23 3.42 0.38
N VAL A 43 19.28 2.67 0.94
CA VAL A 43 18.06 2.26 0.22
C VAL A 43 17.22 3.47 -0.17
N GLY A 44 17.11 4.46 0.71
CA GLY A 44 16.41 5.71 0.41
C GLY A 44 17.07 6.48 -0.73
N ALA A 45 18.39 6.56 -0.76
CA ALA A 45 19.13 7.18 -1.87
C ALA A 45 18.94 6.45 -3.20
N LEU A 46 18.87 5.11 -3.19
CA LEU A 46 18.67 4.30 -4.40
C LEU A 46 17.24 4.40 -4.95
N THR A 47 16.25 4.50 -4.07
CA THR A 47 14.83 4.43 -4.43
C THR A 47 14.15 5.80 -4.52
N GLY A 48 14.74 6.81 -3.90
CA GLY A 48 14.11 8.11 -3.67
C GLY A 48 12.99 8.07 -2.61
N LEU A 49 12.86 6.96 -1.87
CA LEU A 49 11.79 6.75 -0.89
C LEU A 49 12.35 6.71 0.52
N HIS A 50 11.88 7.63 1.35
CA HIS A 50 12.14 7.62 2.79
C HIS A 50 10.82 7.38 3.52
N LEU A 51 10.73 6.27 4.25
CA LEU A 51 9.54 5.96 5.02
C LEU A 51 9.56 6.71 6.36
N PRO A 52 8.43 7.31 6.77
CA PRO A 52 8.32 7.92 8.09
C PRO A 52 8.34 6.83 9.17
N SER A 53 8.91 7.15 10.33
CA SER A 53 8.97 6.23 11.47
C SER A 53 7.57 5.83 11.92
N SER A 54 7.42 4.56 12.26
CA SER A 54 6.21 3.99 12.87
C SER A 54 6.33 3.91 14.40
N ASP A 55 7.45 4.35 14.99
CA ASP A 55 7.61 4.45 16.44
C ASP A 55 6.80 5.64 16.97
N PRO A 56 5.79 5.42 17.83
CA PRO A 56 5.00 6.50 18.41
C PRO A 56 5.82 7.47 19.28
N ALA A 57 7.00 7.06 19.74
CA ALA A 57 7.91 7.90 20.51
C ALA A 57 8.89 8.70 19.63
N ALA A 58 8.91 8.47 18.32
CA ALA A 58 9.81 9.19 17.43
C ALA A 58 9.36 10.67 17.25
N PRO A 59 10.31 11.61 17.24
CA PRO A 59 10.09 12.97 16.80
C PRO A 59 9.33 13.06 15.47
N ALA A 60 8.49 14.09 15.33
CA ALA A 60 7.79 14.37 14.09
C ALA A 60 8.77 14.54 12.91
N GLY A 61 8.48 13.86 11.79
CA GLY A 61 9.34 13.88 10.61
C GLY A 61 10.55 12.94 10.68
N GLN A 62 10.73 12.19 11.78
CA GLN A 62 11.74 11.14 11.83
C GLN A 62 11.41 10.03 10.82
N ARG A 63 12.45 9.57 10.12
CA ARG A 63 12.39 8.44 9.18
C ARG A 63 12.54 7.11 9.92
N MET A 64 12.13 6.02 9.28
CA MET A 64 12.45 4.67 9.77
C MET A 64 13.97 4.48 9.81
N LEU A 65 14.44 3.91 10.91
CA LEU A 65 15.87 3.63 11.12
C LEU A 65 16.12 2.17 11.49
N SER A 66 15.08 1.37 11.68
CA SER A 66 15.19 -0.05 12.00
C SER A 66 14.14 -0.90 11.29
N LEU A 67 14.50 -2.13 10.93
CA LEU A 67 13.59 -3.14 10.39
C LEU A 67 12.42 -3.41 11.35
N ARG A 68 12.60 -3.18 12.66
CA ARG A 68 11.53 -3.26 13.65
C ARG A 68 10.40 -2.25 13.39
N ASP A 69 10.67 -1.12 12.74
CA ASP A 69 9.64 -0.14 12.42
C ASP A 69 8.58 -0.73 11.47
N PHE A 70 8.97 -1.61 10.53
CA PHE A 70 8.01 -2.27 9.64
C PHE A 70 7.00 -3.16 10.39
N GLU A 71 7.36 -3.64 11.58
CA GLU A 71 6.51 -4.52 12.41
C GLU A 71 5.37 -3.79 13.13
N ARG A 72 5.40 -2.46 13.15
CA ARG A 72 4.38 -1.64 13.84
C ARG A 72 3.24 -1.18 12.93
N GLY A 73 3.30 -1.52 11.64
CA GLY A 73 2.31 -1.13 10.64
C GLY A 73 2.57 0.25 10.03
N TYR A 74 1.52 0.87 9.49
CA TYR A 74 1.60 2.12 8.74
C TYR A 74 1.28 3.33 9.64
N PRO A 75 2.23 4.25 9.90
CA PRO A 75 1.93 5.50 10.59
C PRO A 75 1.06 6.41 9.72
N GLU A 76 0.37 7.38 10.31
CA GLU A 76 -0.45 8.35 9.54
C GLU A 76 0.38 9.09 8.48
N ALA A 77 1.60 9.47 8.85
CA ALA A 77 2.56 10.13 7.95
C ALA A 77 2.84 9.31 6.69
N PHE A 78 2.77 7.97 6.72
CA PHE A 78 3.01 7.14 5.54
C PHE A 78 1.99 7.44 4.43
N TRP A 79 0.72 7.58 4.78
CA TRP A 79 -0.34 7.86 3.80
C TRP A 79 -0.14 9.23 3.15
N ARG A 80 0.14 10.25 3.98
CA ARG A 80 0.28 11.64 3.54
C ARG A 80 1.59 11.93 2.81
N GLU A 81 2.70 11.40 3.31
CA GLU A 81 4.05 11.77 2.86
C GLU A 81 4.62 10.80 1.83
N VAL A 82 4.06 9.59 1.73
CA VAL A 82 4.47 8.59 0.74
C VAL A 82 3.35 8.37 -0.28
N MET A 83 2.17 7.88 0.16
CA MET A 83 1.16 7.42 -0.80
C MET A 83 0.50 8.54 -1.62
N VAL A 84 0.20 9.69 -1.02
CA VAL A 84 -0.31 10.87 -1.74
C VAL A 84 0.70 11.35 -2.80
N PRO A 85 2.00 11.56 -2.49
CA PRO A 85 3.01 11.86 -3.50
C PRO A 85 3.19 10.77 -4.57
N GLU A 86 3.16 9.49 -4.22
CA GLU A 86 3.24 8.38 -5.20
C GLU A 86 2.09 8.44 -6.21
N ALA A 87 0.86 8.73 -5.76
CA ALA A 87 -0.28 8.94 -6.64
C ALA A 87 -0.06 10.13 -7.59
N ARG A 88 0.48 11.24 -7.10
CA ARG A 88 0.83 12.40 -7.94
C ARG A 88 1.93 12.07 -8.94
N ARG A 89 2.95 11.30 -8.54
CA ARG A 89 4.02 10.81 -9.43
C ARG A 89 3.47 9.93 -10.54
N ALA A 90 2.56 9.00 -10.22
CA ALA A 90 1.91 8.16 -11.22
C ALA A 90 1.10 8.98 -12.26
N ILE A 91 0.44 10.05 -11.82
CA ILE A 91 -0.27 10.97 -12.73
C ILE A 91 0.72 11.79 -13.57
N ALA A 92 1.81 12.26 -12.98
CA ALA A 92 2.86 12.96 -13.72
C ALA A 92 3.47 12.07 -14.82
N GLN A 93 3.68 10.78 -14.54
CA GLN A 93 4.11 9.79 -15.54
C GLN A 93 3.09 9.55 -16.67
N ALA A 94 1.82 9.90 -16.44
CA ALA A 94 0.75 9.83 -17.41
C ALA A 94 0.49 11.17 -18.11
N ASP A 95 1.54 11.96 -18.31
CA ASP A 95 1.52 13.33 -18.88
C ASP A 95 0.62 14.30 -18.10
N GLY A 96 0.43 14.05 -16.80
CA GLY A 96 -0.45 14.85 -15.96
C GLY A 96 -1.94 14.53 -16.10
N TYR A 97 -2.33 13.49 -16.85
CA TYR A 97 -3.73 13.14 -17.09
C TYR A 97 -4.25 12.05 -16.13
N PRO A 98 -5.08 12.37 -15.12
CA PRO A 98 -5.51 11.39 -14.13
C PRO A 98 -6.32 10.22 -14.70
N TRP A 99 -7.08 10.44 -15.77
CA TRP A 99 -7.87 9.40 -16.43
C TRP A 99 -7.02 8.39 -17.22
N ARG A 100 -5.73 8.69 -17.45
CA ARG A 100 -4.78 7.76 -18.04
C ARG A 100 -4.13 6.84 -17.00
N VAL A 101 -4.43 7.03 -15.72
CA VAL A 101 -3.94 6.21 -14.61
C VAL A 101 -5.05 5.27 -14.17
N LEU A 102 -4.75 3.96 -14.13
CA LEU A 102 -5.64 2.94 -13.60
C LEU A 102 -4.84 2.05 -12.62
N PRO A 103 -4.68 2.47 -11.36
CA PRO A 103 -3.91 1.72 -10.39
C PRO A 103 -4.50 0.34 -10.12
N SER A 104 -3.63 -0.66 -10.09
CA SER A 104 -3.95 -1.98 -9.59
C SER A 104 -3.70 -2.02 -8.08
N VAL A 105 -4.74 -2.36 -7.31
CA VAL A 105 -4.70 -2.49 -5.85
C VAL A 105 -5.11 -3.90 -5.43
N GLY A 106 -4.72 -4.35 -4.25
CA GLY A 106 -5.15 -5.63 -3.71
C GLY A 106 -4.68 -5.79 -2.26
N THR A 107 -5.38 -6.65 -1.53
CA THR A 107 -5.18 -6.87 -0.08
C THR A 107 -4.85 -8.31 0.27
N GLY A 108 -5.11 -9.25 -0.65
CA GLY A 108 -4.96 -10.67 -0.44
C GLY A 108 -3.50 -11.12 -0.34
N ARG A 109 -3.28 -12.23 0.37
CA ARG A 109 -1.96 -12.86 0.50
C ARG A 109 -1.36 -13.33 -0.83
N ARG A 110 -2.18 -13.68 -1.82
CA ARG A 110 -1.72 -14.23 -3.11
C ARG A 110 -2.02 -13.26 -4.25
N PRO A 111 -1.14 -13.17 -5.27
CA PRO A 111 0.12 -13.92 -5.44
C PRO A 111 1.32 -13.45 -4.60
N GLN A 112 1.15 -12.39 -3.79
CA GLN A 112 2.24 -11.62 -3.18
C GLN A 112 3.05 -12.34 -2.09
N GLY A 113 2.49 -13.35 -1.46
CA GLY A 113 3.06 -14.08 -0.32
C GLY A 113 3.14 -13.27 0.98
N GLY A 114 2.75 -11.99 0.97
CA GLY A 114 2.83 -11.08 2.12
C GLY A 114 1.66 -11.20 3.10
N ASP A 115 1.76 -10.48 4.21
CA ASP A 115 0.66 -10.35 5.15
C ASP A 115 -0.51 -9.64 4.47
N PRO A 116 -1.76 -10.14 4.63
CA PRO A 116 -2.91 -9.50 4.02
C PRO A 116 -3.09 -8.09 4.60
N VAL A 117 -3.52 -7.17 3.75
CA VAL A 117 -3.82 -5.79 4.15
C VAL A 117 -5.22 -5.74 4.73
N GLY A 118 -5.37 -5.27 5.98
CA GLY A 118 -6.68 -5.13 6.61
C GLY A 118 -7.56 -4.08 5.93
N VAL A 119 -8.88 -4.21 6.05
CA VAL A 119 -9.88 -3.31 5.44
C VAL A 119 -9.63 -1.84 5.79
N ALA A 120 -9.22 -1.54 7.03
CA ALA A 120 -8.94 -0.17 7.46
C ALA A 120 -7.75 0.45 6.72
N ASP A 121 -6.64 -0.28 6.58
CA ASP A 121 -5.46 0.20 5.84
C ASP A 121 -5.72 0.23 4.33
N PHE A 122 -6.54 -0.70 3.81
CA PHE A 122 -6.96 -0.65 2.42
C PHE A 122 -7.81 0.61 2.14
N ARG A 123 -8.72 0.97 3.05
CA ARG A 123 -9.48 2.22 2.94
C ARG A 123 -8.56 3.43 2.96
N ARG A 124 -7.59 3.48 3.88
CA ARG A 124 -6.59 4.55 3.96
C ARG A 124 -5.75 4.66 2.69
N LEU A 125 -5.37 3.54 2.09
CA LEU A 125 -4.71 3.51 0.78
C LEU A 125 -5.57 4.18 -0.29
N LEU A 126 -6.85 3.79 -0.41
CA LEU A 126 -7.78 4.36 -1.39
C LEU A 126 -8.00 5.86 -1.17
N ASP A 127 -8.15 6.29 0.09
CA ASP A 127 -8.34 7.69 0.44
C ASP A 127 -7.06 8.51 0.10
N ALA A 128 -5.88 8.00 0.41
CA ALA A 128 -4.60 8.65 0.09
C ALA A 128 -4.38 8.81 -1.42
N ILE A 129 -4.60 7.76 -2.22
CA ILE A 129 -4.39 7.87 -3.68
C ILE A 129 -5.46 8.77 -4.32
N LYS A 130 -6.68 8.79 -3.78
CA LYS A 130 -7.74 9.72 -4.18
C LYS A 130 -7.35 11.17 -3.89
N GLU A 131 -6.81 11.45 -2.71
CA GLU A 131 -6.25 12.77 -2.37
C GLU A 131 -5.09 13.16 -3.31
N GLY A 132 -4.29 12.19 -3.75
CA GLY A 132 -3.28 12.35 -4.78
C GLY A 132 -3.82 12.63 -6.19
N GLY A 133 -5.13 12.51 -6.40
CA GLY A 133 -5.82 12.81 -7.66
C GLY A 133 -6.24 11.60 -8.49
N VAL A 134 -5.99 10.37 -8.02
CA VAL A 134 -6.47 9.15 -8.68
C VAL A 134 -7.99 9.12 -8.65
N ARG A 135 -8.61 8.75 -9.79
CA ARG A 135 -10.07 8.76 -9.95
C ARG A 135 -10.71 7.38 -10.07
N GLN A 136 -9.91 6.37 -10.37
CA GLN A 136 -10.36 5.02 -10.66
C GLN A 136 -9.26 4.06 -10.23
N VAL A 137 -9.64 2.85 -9.83
CA VAL A 137 -8.72 1.75 -9.49
C VAL A 137 -9.29 0.45 -10.04
N VAL A 138 -8.42 -0.53 -10.23
CA VAL A 138 -8.83 -1.92 -10.46
C VAL A 138 -8.38 -2.77 -9.28
N TYR A 139 -9.33 -3.50 -8.70
CA TYR A 139 -9.02 -4.47 -7.66
C TYR A 139 -8.46 -5.74 -8.30
N HIS A 140 -7.23 -6.11 -7.94
CA HIS A 140 -6.52 -7.24 -8.49
C HIS A 140 -6.69 -8.49 -7.62
N ASN A 141 -7.24 -9.50 -8.29
CA ASN A 141 -7.61 -10.83 -7.80
C ASN A 141 -8.88 -10.86 -6.94
N TYR A 142 -10.03 -10.82 -7.61
CA TYR A 142 -11.36 -10.97 -7.00
C TYR A 142 -11.52 -12.25 -6.17
N ALA A 143 -10.69 -13.28 -6.40
CA ALA A 143 -10.75 -14.53 -5.64
C ALA A 143 -10.25 -14.39 -4.19
N HIS A 144 -9.68 -13.25 -3.82
CA HIS A 144 -9.25 -12.94 -2.45
C HIS A 144 -10.00 -11.77 -1.83
N LEU A 145 -11.02 -11.26 -2.52
CA LEU A 145 -11.83 -10.18 -2.01
C LEU A 145 -12.66 -10.69 -0.83
N THR A 146 -12.43 -10.13 0.35
CA THR A 146 -13.19 -10.50 1.55
C THR A 146 -14.55 -9.82 1.58
N SER A 147 -15.48 -10.36 2.36
CA SER A 147 -16.78 -9.73 2.64
C SER A 147 -16.65 -8.30 3.17
N GLY A 148 -15.68 -8.05 4.05
CA GLY A 148 -15.38 -6.72 4.56
C GLY A 148 -14.87 -5.75 3.49
N GLU A 149 -13.98 -6.21 2.61
CA GLU A 149 -13.48 -5.41 1.49
C GLU A 149 -14.57 -5.11 0.48
N TRP A 150 -15.42 -6.10 0.17
CA TRP A 150 -16.53 -5.91 -0.75
C TRP A 150 -17.56 -4.94 -0.22
N ALA A 151 -17.94 -5.05 1.06
CA ALA A 151 -18.82 -4.08 1.73
C ALA A 151 -18.24 -2.65 1.66
N MET A 152 -16.94 -2.50 1.94
CA MET A 152 -16.26 -1.21 1.89
C MET A 152 -16.18 -0.63 0.48
N LEU A 153 -15.80 -1.42 -0.53
CA LEU A 153 -15.70 -0.96 -1.92
C LEU A 153 -17.07 -0.58 -2.52
N SER A 154 -18.10 -1.36 -2.21
CA SER A 154 -19.48 -1.09 -2.66
C SER A 154 -20.05 0.17 -1.98
N GLU A 155 -19.74 0.40 -0.71
CA GLU A 155 -20.05 1.64 0.00
C GLU A 155 -19.42 2.87 -0.68
N ILE A 156 -18.12 2.81 -1.00
CA ILE A 156 -17.42 3.88 -1.75
C ILE A 156 -18.08 4.12 -3.11
N SER A 157 -18.60 3.05 -3.73
CA SER A 157 -19.23 3.08 -5.04
C SER A 157 -20.71 3.53 -5.01
N GLY A 158 -21.27 3.78 -3.82
CA GLY A 158 -22.58 4.42 -3.63
C GLY A 158 -23.56 3.65 -2.75
N THR A 159 -23.49 2.32 -2.73
CA THR A 159 -24.38 1.48 -1.91
C THR A 159 -23.59 0.32 -1.32
N ALA A 160 -23.46 0.31 0.00
CA ALA A 160 -22.82 -0.77 0.71
C ALA A 160 -23.56 -2.10 0.47
N TRP A 161 -22.82 -3.11 0.02
CA TRP A 161 -23.27 -4.49 0.01
C TRP A 161 -23.47 -4.97 1.45
N ARG A 162 -24.57 -5.70 1.68
CA ARG A 162 -24.78 -6.45 2.91
C ARG A 162 -25.14 -7.88 2.55
N PRO A 163 -24.67 -8.88 3.31
CA PRO A 163 -25.07 -10.27 3.12
C PRO A 163 -26.59 -10.39 3.03
N GLY A 164 -27.09 -11.07 1.98
CA GLY A 164 -28.53 -11.30 1.78
C GLY A 164 -29.36 -10.09 1.34
N SER A 165 -28.75 -8.96 0.94
CA SER A 165 -29.49 -7.77 0.46
C SER A 165 -29.16 -7.43 -1.00
N GLY A 166 -30.19 -7.12 -1.80
CA GLY A 166 -30.07 -6.68 -3.21
C GLY A 166 -30.91 -7.48 -4.20
N THR A 167 -31.09 -6.94 -5.42
CA THR A 167 -31.81 -7.59 -6.54
C THR A 167 -30.99 -8.66 -7.26
N GLN A 168 -29.71 -8.79 -6.93
CA GLN A 168 -28.82 -9.85 -7.40
C GLN A 168 -28.45 -10.74 -6.22
N SER A 169 -29.15 -11.87 -6.08
CA SER A 169 -28.83 -12.97 -5.16
C SER A 169 -27.52 -13.72 -5.54
N GLY A 170 -26.54 -13.05 -6.16
CA GLY A 170 -25.60 -13.71 -7.06
C GLY A 170 -24.13 -13.67 -6.68
N TYR A 171 -23.63 -12.60 -6.06
CA TYR A 171 -22.21 -12.51 -5.68
C TYR A 171 -22.04 -12.64 -4.17
N GLU A 172 -21.41 -13.75 -3.78
CA GLU A 172 -20.89 -14.01 -2.45
C GLU A 172 -19.36 -13.96 -2.52
N PRO A 173 -18.72 -13.09 -1.71
CA PRO A 173 -17.28 -13.10 -1.55
C PRO A 173 -16.77 -14.50 -1.18
N PRO A 174 -15.61 -14.95 -1.71
CA PRO A 174 -15.12 -16.32 -1.54
C PRO A 174 -14.77 -16.74 -0.09
N ASP A 175 -14.84 -15.82 0.86
CA ASP A 175 -14.54 -16.04 2.29
C ASP A 175 -15.77 -16.27 3.17
N LEU A 176 -16.97 -16.34 2.57
CA LEU A 176 -18.21 -16.78 3.23
C LEU A 176 -18.31 -18.31 3.34
#